data_AF-A0A371X433-F1
#
_entry.id   AF-A0A371X433-F1
#
_cell.length_a   1.000
_cell.length_b   1.000
_cell.length_c   1.000
_cell.angle_alpha   90.00
_cell.angle_beta   90.00
_cell.angle_gamma   90.00
#
_symmetry.space_group_name_H-M   'P 1'
#
loop_
_entity.id
_entity.type
_entity.pdbx_description
1 polymer ?
#
loop_
_entity_poly.entity_id
_entity_poly.type
_entity_poly.pdbx_seq_one_letter_code
_entity_poly.pdbx_strand_id
1 'polypeptide(L)'
;MEIEMQAKTYRLGSSEMVYAPGVIAWAINGYAFENDRKVLLSLVSETWGLPEATAHRLLSREITYTIEDQAVVLIDSANAAGSGSVH
;
A
#
# COMPACT_ATOMS: atom_id res chain seq x y z
N MET A 1 -0.62 6.42 -28.39
CA MET A 1 0.26 6.18 -27.24
C MET A 1 -0.36 5.04 -26.46
N GLU A 2 0.19 3.85 -26.63
CA GLU A 2 -0.21 2.68 -25.86
C GLU A 2 0.37 2.88 -24.46
N ILE A 3 -0.48 3.17 -23.48
CA ILE A 3 -0.04 3.38 -22.11
C ILE A 3 0.29 1.99 -21.58
N GLU A 4 1.57 1.63 -21.50
CA GLU A 4 1.98 0.37 -20.91
C GLU A 4 1.48 0.32 -19.46
N MET A 5 0.44 -0.48 -19.21
CA MET A 5 -0.06 -0.79 -17.87
C MET A 5 0.94 -1.70 -17.17
N GLN A 6 2.10 -1.15 -16.77
CA GLN A 6 3.12 -1.92 -16.08
C GLN A 6 2.67 -2.18 -14.64
N ALA A 7 2.38 -3.46 -14.36
CA ALA A 7 2.08 -3.91 -13.02
C ALA A 7 3.35 -3.93 -12.17
N LYS A 8 3.31 -3.22 -11.03
CA LYS A 8 4.41 -3.18 -10.07
C LYS A 8 4.07 -4.01 -8.84
N THR A 9 4.98 -4.91 -8.48
CA THR A 9 4.89 -5.70 -7.26
C THR A 9 5.50 -4.93 -6.10
N TYR A 10 4.79 -4.86 -4.99
CA TYR A 10 5.24 -4.30 -3.73
C TYR A 10 5.29 -5.39 -2.67
N ARG A 11 6.35 -5.38 -1.86
CA ARG A 11 6.52 -6.29 -0.71
C ARG A 11 6.69 -5.47 0.55
N LEU A 12 5.70 -5.53 1.42
CA LEU A 12 5.66 -4.86 2.71
C LEU A 12 6.23 -5.82 3.75
N GLY A 13 7.54 -5.69 4.01
CA GLY A 13 8.24 -6.53 4.96
C GLY A 13 7.82 -6.27 6.41
N SER A 14 7.85 -7.31 7.23
CA SER A 14 7.85 -7.19 8.69
C SER A 14 9.24 -6.82 9.20
N SER A 15 9.31 -6.25 10.40
CA SER A 15 10.52 -6.05 11.19
C SER A 15 10.34 -6.66 12.59
N GLU A 16 11.38 -6.68 13.42
CA GLU A 16 11.29 -7.18 14.80
C GLU A 16 10.21 -6.45 15.63
N MET A 17 9.92 -5.18 15.32
CA MET A 17 8.91 -4.36 16.02
C MET A 17 7.56 -4.29 15.30
N VAL A 18 7.50 -4.64 14.01
CA VAL A 18 6.32 -4.41 13.16
C VAL A 18 5.95 -5.70 12.43
N TYR A 19 4.80 -6.27 12.78
CA TYR A 19 4.21 -7.38 12.03
C TYR A 19 3.29 -6.84 10.91
N ALA A 20 3.82 -6.76 9.69
CA ALA A 20 3.17 -6.11 8.55
C ALA A 20 1.76 -6.66 8.25
N PRO A 21 1.50 -7.99 8.24
CA PRO A 21 0.15 -8.50 7.99
C PRO A 21 -0.89 -8.03 9.01
N GLY A 22 -0.50 -7.95 10.29
CA GLY A 22 -1.37 -7.46 11.35
C GLY A 22 -1.64 -5.97 11.22
N VAL A 23 -0.61 -5.16 10.94
CA VAL A 23 -0.75 -3.72 10.77
C VAL A 23 -1.60 -3.39 9.55
N ILE A 24 -1.42 -4.08 8.41
CA ILE A 24 -2.23 -3.87 7.21
C ILE A 24 -3.69 -4.28 7.45
N ALA A 25 -3.94 -5.42 8.11
CA ALA A 25 -5.31 -5.81 8.46
C ALA A 25 -6.00 -4.78 9.38
N TRP A 26 -5.27 -4.25 10.37
CA TRP A 26 -5.76 -3.18 11.23
C TRP A 26 -6.05 -1.89 10.45
N ALA A 27 -5.12 -1.46 9.59
CA ALA A 27 -5.26 -0.24 8.79
C ALA A 27 -6.44 -0.34 7.82
N ILE A 28 -6.65 -1.49 7.16
CA ILE A 28 -7.81 -1.73 6.29
C ILE A 28 -9.12 -1.56 7.07
N ASN A 29 -9.20 -2.09 8.29
CA ASN A 29 -10.40 -1.95 9.11
C ASN A 29 -10.60 -0.51 9.59
N GLY A 30 -9.51 0.19 9.96
CA GLY A 30 -9.54 1.61 10.33
C GLY A 30 -9.92 2.53 9.16
N TYR A 31 -9.58 2.15 7.92
CA TYR A 31 -9.86 2.95 6.73
C TYR A 31 -11.36 3.11 6.42
N ALA A 32 -12.20 2.28 7.03
CA ALA A 32 -13.65 2.44 7.01
C ALA A 32 -14.10 3.78 7.63
N PHE A 33 -13.34 4.33 8.58
CA PHE A 33 -13.63 5.59 9.25
C PHE A 33 -12.99 6.77 8.51
N GLU A 34 -13.82 7.68 8.00
CA GLU A 34 -13.38 8.81 7.15
C GLU A 34 -12.33 9.71 7.82
N ASN A 35 -12.47 9.95 9.13
CA ASN A 35 -11.55 10.78 9.91
C ASN A 35 -10.13 10.19 9.98
N ASP A 36 -10.01 8.86 9.92
CA ASP A 36 -8.72 8.17 10.08
C ASP A 36 -8.01 7.94 8.74
N ARG A 37 -8.73 8.04 7.61
CA ARG A 37 -8.19 7.71 6.27
C ARG A 37 -6.90 8.45 5.95
N LYS A 38 -6.83 9.75 6.22
CA LYS A 38 -5.64 10.55 5.87
C LYS A 38 -4.41 10.10 6.66
N VAL A 39 -4.58 9.83 7.96
CA VAL A 39 -3.48 9.40 8.84
C VAL A 39 -3.04 7.98 8.48
N LEU A 40 -3.98 7.06 8.25
CA LEU A 40 -3.67 5.68 7.88
C LEU A 40 -2.99 5.58 6.52
N LEU A 41 -3.41 6.41 5.56
CA LEU A 41 -2.81 6.47 4.23
C LEU A 41 -1.35 6.94 4.29
N SER A 42 -1.07 8.05 4.99
CA SER A 42 0.31 8.55 5.19
C SER A 42 1.15 7.53 5.97
N LEU A 43 0.61 6.94 7.04
CA LEU A 43 1.30 5.91 7.83
C LEU A 43 1.76 4.72 6.96
N VAL A 44 0.86 4.12 6.18
CA VAL A 44 1.17 2.96 5.34
C VAL A 44 2.09 3.34 4.19
N SER A 45 1.86 4.50 3.57
CA SER A 45 2.70 5.07 2.51
C SER A 45 4.15 5.24 2.98
N GLU A 46 4.36 5.92 4.10
CA GLU A 46 5.68 6.24 4.63
C GLU A 46 6.40 5.01 5.19
N THR A 47 5.68 4.12 5.89
CA THR A 47 6.29 2.93 6.52
C THR A 47 6.90 1.98 5.49
N TRP A 48 6.27 1.81 4.33
CA TRP A 48 6.72 0.85 3.31
C TRP A 48 7.13 1.49 1.97
N GLY A 49 7.21 2.81 1.89
CA GLY A 49 7.57 3.53 0.67
C GLY A 49 6.58 3.30 -0.48
N LEU A 50 5.31 3.07 -0.15
CA LEU A 50 4.24 2.88 -1.12
C LEU A 50 3.75 4.23 -1.62
N PRO A 51 3.48 4.41 -2.92
CA PRO A 51 2.77 5.60 -3.37
C PRO A 51 1.39 5.70 -2.72
N GLU A 52 0.98 6.90 -2.33
CA GLU A 52 -0.30 7.14 -1.64
C GLU A 52 -1.50 6.56 -2.39
N ALA A 53 -1.50 6.63 -3.72
CA ALA A 53 -2.55 6.03 -4.55
C ALA A 53 -2.60 4.49 -4.41
N THR A 54 -1.45 3.82 -4.34
CA THR A 54 -1.39 2.37 -4.10
C THR A 54 -1.82 2.04 -2.67
N ALA A 55 -1.39 2.83 -1.68
CA ALA A 55 -1.82 2.67 -0.30
C ALA A 55 -3.35 2.86 -0.15
N HIS A 56 -3.93 3.86 -0.80
CA HIS A 56 -5.39 4.05 -0.86
C HIS A 56 -6.09 2.80 -1.37
N ARG A 57 -5.65 2.26 -2.51
CA ARG A 57 -6.27 1.11 -3.16
C ARG A 57 -6.11 -0.18 -2.35
N LEU A 58 -4.99 -0.33 -1.64
CA LEU A 58 -4.81 -1.42 -0.67
C LEU A 58 -5.83 -1.29 0.47
N LEU A 59 -5.92 -0.11 1.08
CA LEU A 59 -6.75 0.11 2.26
C LEU A 59 -8.25 0.13 1.93
N SER A 60 -8.63 0.54 0.73
CA SER A 60 -10.00 0.46 0.20
C SER A 60 -10.38 -0.95 -0.30
N ARG A 61 -9.44 -1.91 -0.26
CA ARG A 61 -9.59 -3.28 -0.77
C ARG A 61 -9.83 -3.37 -2.29
N GLU A 62 -9.45 -2.35 -3.04
CA GLU A 62 -9.48 -2.39 -4.51
C GLU A 62 -8.42 -3.31 -5.11
N ILE A 63 -7.30 -3.51 -4.39
CA ILE A 63 -6.27 -4.49 -4.77
C ILE A 63 -6.22 -5.62 -3.75
N THR A 64 -6.04 -6.84 -4.27
CA THR A 64 -5.83 -8.02 -3.44
C THR A 64 -4.35 -8.14 -3.09
N TYR A 65 -4.06 -8.68 -1.90
CA TYR A 65 -2.71 -8.98 -1.46
C TYR A 65 -2.63 -10.43 -0.97
N THR A 66 -1.42 -10.98 -0.98
CA THR A 66 -1.07 -12.26 -0.37
C THR A 66 -0.12 -12.03 0.80
N ILE A 67 0.00 -13.04 1.67
CA ILE A 67 0.97 -13.03 2.76
C ILE A 67 2.03 -14.08 2.44
N GLU A 68 3.29 -13.66 2.40
CA GLU A 68 4.45 -14.51 2.10
C GLU A 68 5.57 -14.20 3.09
N ASP A 69 6.07 -15.21 3.81
CA ASP A 69 7.16 -15.06 4.80
C ASP A 69 6.97 -13.87 5.76
N GLN A 70 5.75 -13.72 6.29
CA GLN A 70 5.38 -12.60 7.17
C GLN A 70 5.43 -11.22 6.50
N ALA A 71 5.52 -11.13 5.18
CA ALA A 71 5.36 -9.90 4.42
C ALA A 71 3.99 -9.88 3.72
N VAL A 72 3.47 -8.68 3.45
CA VAL A 72 2.30 -8.49 2.58
C VAL A 72 2.80 -8.22 1.16
N VAL A 73 2.37 -9.01 0.18
CA VAL A 73 2.76 -8.87 -1.22
C VAL A 73 1.53 -8.48 -2.03
N LEU A 74 1.65 -7.41 -2.81
CA LEU A 74 0.56 -6.89 -3.65
C LEU A 74 1.09 -6.49 -5.02
N ILE A 75 0.21 -6.59 -6.02
CA ILE A 75 0.52 -6.21 -7.39
C ILE A 75 -0.40 -5.04 -7.74
N ASP A 76 0.19 -3.93 -8.14
CA ASP A 76 -0.54 -2.74 -8.57
C ASP A 76 -0.32 -2.49 -10.07
N SER A 77 -1.34 -2.75 -10.88
CA SER A 77 -1.39 -2.52 -12.33
C SER A 77 -1.71 -1.08 -12.77
N ALA A 78 -2.09 -0.19 -11.85
CA ALA A 78 -2.41 1.20 -12.17
C ALA A 78 -1.25 2.16 -11.87
N ASN A 79 -0.17 1.68 -11.24
CA ASN A 79 0.96 2.52 -10.84
C ASN A 79 1.96 2.75 -11.98
N ALA A 80 1.48 3.32 -13.09
CA ALA A 80 2.31 3.83 -14.18
C ALA A 80 2.39 5.37 -14.20
N ALA A 81 1.82 6.07 -13.21
CA ALA A 81 1.81 7.54 -13.16
C ALA A 81 2.09 8.05 -11.74
N GLY A 82 3.37 8.24 -11.43
CA GLY A 82 3.78 8.77 -10.12
C GLY A 82 5.28 9.03 -10.00
N SER A 83 5.92 9.57 -11.04
CA SER A 83 7.24 10.21 -10.89
C SER A 83 7.06 11.60 -10.30
N GLY A 84 7.78 11.92 -9.22
CA GLY A 84 8.15 13.29 -8.89
C GLY A 84 8.06 13.69 -7.42
N SER A 85 9.05 13.28 -6.61
CA SER A 85 9.51 14.14 -5.52
C SER A 85 10.85 14.74 -5.96
N VAL A 86 10.77 15.92 -6.56
CA VAL A 86 11.87 16.88 -6.59
C VAL A 86 11.69 17.77 -5.36
N HIS A 87 12.57 17.62 -4.37
CA HIS A 87 13.24 18.72 -3.67
C HIS A 87 14.35 18.18 -2.76
#